data_AF-A0A537FRR5-F1
#
_entry.id   AF-A0A537FRR5-F1
#
_cell.length_a   1.000
_cell.length_b   1.000
_cell.length_c   1.000
_cell.angle_alpha   90.00
_cell.angle_beta   90.00
_cell.angle_gamma   90.00
#
_symmetry.space_group_name_H-M   'P 1'
#
loop_
_entity.id
_entity.type
_entity.pdbx_description
1 polymer ?
#
loop_
_entity_poly.entity_id
_entity_poly.type
_entity_poly.pdbx_seq_one_letter_code
_entity_poly.pdbx_strand_id
1 'polypeptide(L)'
;MTGGAYSISEDVTPAGQGAPPHIHRRELETFIVLEGEYEFQCGDRKFKATKGAIVVLPREVPHAFKNTGNTIGKTLVVLVPGGMEKVFEDISAMPPGPPDIGKVNAITTKYGVEFLPIG
;
A
#
# COMPACT_ATOMS: atom_id res chain seq x y z
N MET A 1 12.62 -16.39 5.96
CA MET A 1 11.82 -15.92 4.81
C MET A 1 10.55 -16.77 4.71
N THR A 2 9.44 -16.19 4.26
CA THR A 2 8.11 -16.82 4.21
C THR A 2 7.94 -17.82 3.06
N GLY A 3 9.00 -18.07 2.27
CA GLY A 3 8.94 -18.92 1.07
C GLY A 3 8.03 -18.35 -0.04
N GLY A 4 7.76 -17.05 -0.04
CA GLY A 4 6.82 -16.42 -0.98
C GLY A 4 5.35 -16.59 -0.60
N ALA A 5 5.03 -17.13 0.59
CA ALA A 5 3.65 -17.28 1.02
C ALA A 5 2.96 -15.91 1.26
N TYR A 6 3.68 -14.98 1.86
CA TYR A 6 3.20 -13.63 2.14
C TYR A 6 4.37 -12.66 2.38
N SER A 7 4.11 -11.36 2.22
CA SER A 7 4.97 -10.26 2.68
C SER A 7 4.28 -9.53 3.82
N ILE A 8 5.05 -9.06 4.81
CA ILE A 8 4.53 -8.24 5.92
C ILE A 8 5.43 -7.02 6.09
N SER A 9 4.82 -5.84 6.22
CA SER A 9 5.49 -4.59 6.57
C SER A 9 4.73 -3.85 7.68
N GLU A 10 5.46 -3.06 8.46
CA GLU A 10 4.86 -1.98 9.25
C GLU A 10 5.02 -0.68 8.48
N ASP A 11 3.90 -0.04 8.18
CA ASP A 11 3.84 1.18 7.39
C ASP A 11 3.48 2.36 8.30
N VAL A 12 4.29 3.40 8.23
CA VAL A 12 4.11 4.64 8.98
C VAL A 12 3.60 5.72 8.03
N THR A 13 2.38 6.19 8.24
CA THR A 13 1.72 7.16 7.34
C THR A 13 1.58 8.52 8.02
N PRO A 14 2.27 9.58 7.56
CA PRO A 14 2.05 10.93 8.07
C PRO A 14 0.60 11.40 7.86
N ALA A 15 0.17 12.38 8.66
CA ALA A 15 -1.14 13.00 8.53
C ALA A 15 -1.35 13.54 7.11
N GLY A 16 -2.51 13.25 6.51
CA GLY A 16 -2.86 13.66 5.16
C GLY A 16 -2.18 12.88 4.03
N GLN A 17 -1.33 11.89 4.34
CA GLN A 17 -0.66 11.03 3.35
C GLN A 17 -1.35 9.68 3.20
N GLY A 18 -0.95 8.93 2.18
CA GLY A 18 -1.40 7.56 1.92
C GLY A 18 -1.08 7.12 0.51
N ALA A 19 -1.60 5.98 0.08
CA ALA A 19 -1.43 5.50 -1.30
C ALA A 19 -2.55 6.06 -2.21
N PRO A 20 -2.20 6.65 -3.38
CA PRO A 20 -3.19 7.05 -4.37
C PRO A 20 -3.90 5.81 -4.96
N PRO A 21 -4.97 5.99 -5.77
CA PRO A 21 -5.65 4.87 -6.42
C PRO A 21 -4.69 3.95 -7.20
N HIS A 22 -4.72 2.67 -6.86
CA HIS A 22 -3.91 1.64 -7.50
C HIS A 22 -4.62 0.28 -7.50
N ILE A 23 -4.08 -0.66 -8.27
CA ILE A 23 -4.55 -2.03 -8.37
C ILE A 23 -3.40 -2.99 -8.08
N HIS A 24 -3.61 -3.91 -7.15
CA HIS A 24 -2.81 -5.13 -7.05
C HIS A 24 -3.38 -6.20 -7.99
N ARG A 25 -2.58 -6.59 -8.98
CA ARG A 25 -2.89 -7.65 -9.96
C ARG A 25 -2.59 -9.06 -9.43
N ARG A 26 -1.84 -9.14 -8.34
CA ARG A 26 -1.36 -10.40 -7.77
C ARG A 26 -1.76 -10.56 -6.31
N GLU A 27 -1.63 -9.51 -5.51
CA GLU A 27 -1.78 -9.59 -4.07
C GLU A 27 -3.21 -9.27 -3.61
N LEU A 28 -3.69 -10.08 -2.66
CA LEU A 28 -4.68 -9.61 -1.70
C LEU A 28 -3.93 -8.76 -0.67
N GLU A 29 -4.38 -7.53 -0.43
CA GLU A 29 -3.75 -6.62 0.53
C GLU A 29 -4.61 -6.51 1.79
N THR A 30 -4.00 -6.67 2.96
CA THR A 30 -4.68 -6.56 4.25
C THR A 30 -3.98 -5.54 5.12
N PHE A 31 -4.72 -4.56 5.63
CA PHE A 31 -4.26 -3.61 6.62
C PHE A 31 -4.81 -3.96 8.00
N ILE A 32 -3.95 -3.98 9.01
CA ILE A 32 -4.33 -3.98 10.42
C ILE A 32 -3.94 -2.61 10.98
N VAL A 33 -4.94 -1.80 11.36
CA VAL A 33 -4.69 -0.44 11.85
C VAL A 33 -4.18 -0.51 13.28
N LEU A 34 -2.94 -0.09 13.51
CA LEU A 34 -2.30 -0.07 14.81
C LEU A 34 -2.49 1.27 15.52
N GLU A 35 -2.42 2.37 14.76
CA GLU A 35 -2.59 3.76 15.22
C GLU A 35 -3.16 4.63 14.09
N GLY A 36 -3.85 5.73 14.44
CA GLY A 36 -4.36 6.70 13.47
C GLY A 36 -5.79 6.48 13.00
N GLU A 37 -6.23 7.35 12.09
CA GLU A 37 -7.55 7.37 11.48
C GLU A 37 -7.40 7.38 9.97
N TYR A 38 -7.94 6.36 9.30
CA TYR A 38 -7.79 6.19 7.87
C TYR A 38 -9.15 6.25 7.17
N GLU A 39 -9.18 6.84 5.98
CA GLU A 39 -10.21 6.60 4.98
C GLU A 39 -9.64 5.65 3.92
N PHE A 40 -10.31 4.53 3.70
CA PHE A 40 -10.02 3.59 2.63
C PHE A 40 -11.06 3.73 1.53
N GLN A 41 -10.63 3.54 0.30
CA GLN A 41 -11.50 3.35 -0.87
C GLN A 41 -11.24 1.96 -1.45
N CYS A 42 -12.31 1.22 -1.76
CA CYS A 42 -12.25 -0.06 -2.47
C CYS A 42 -13.39 -0.11 -3.51
N GLY A 43 -13.02 -0.03 -4.80
CA GLY A 43 -13.96 0.29 -5.87
C GLY A 43 -14.67 1.61 -5.59
N ASP A 44 -16.00 1.58 -5.61
CA ASP A 44 -16.85 2.75 -5.37
C ASP A 44 -17.11 3.01 -3.87
N ARG A 45 -16.67 2.11 -2.99
CA ARG A 45 -16.96 2.22 -1.56
C ARG A 45 -15.84 2.94 -0.84
N LYS A 46 -16.21 3.96 -0.06
CA LYS A 46 -15.33 4.62 0.92
C LYS A 46 -15.78 4.30 2.34
N PHE A 47 -14.83 4.08 3.23
CA PHE A 47 -15.11 3.80 4.63
C PHE A 47 -13.95 4.19 5.52
N LYS A 48 -14.25 4.49 6.78
CA LYS A 48 -13.25 4.81 7.79
C LYS A 48 -12.80 3.57 8.53
N ALA A 49 -11.52 3.52 8.88
CA ALA A 49 -10.94 2.49 9.73
C ALA A 49 -9.98 3.14 10.73
N THR A 50 -10.11 2.76 11.99
CA THR A 50 -9.29 3.25 13.10
C THR A 50 -8.59 2.08 13.78
N LYS A 51 -7.76 2.36 14.78
CA LYS A 51 -7.04 1.35 15.57
C LYS A 51 -7.91 0.11 15.90
N GLY A 52 -7.37 -1.06 15.61
CA GLY A 52 -8.01 -2.36 15.81
C GLY A 52 -8.82 -2.87 14.61
N ALA A 53 -9.09 -2.03 13.61
CA ALA A 53 -9.74 -2.46 12.38
C ALA A 53 -8.82 -3.33 11.52
N ILE A 54 -9.41 -4.32 10.85
CA ILE A 54 -8.78 -5.11 9.80
C ILE A 54 -9.51 -4.79 8.49
N VAL A 55 -8.76 -4.31 7.49
CA VAL A 55 -9.28 -3.96 6.16
C VAL A 55 -8.67 -4.92 5.16
N VAL A 56 -9.50 -5.59 4.36
CA VAL A 56 -9.06 -6.52 3.32
C VAL A 56 -9.46 -5.95 1.96
N LEU A 57 -8.47 -5.69 1.12
CA LEU A 57 -8.62 -5.13 -0.23
C LEU A 57 -8.41 -6.25 -1.26
N PRO A 58 -9.45 -6.61 -2.04
CA PRO A 58 -9.35 -7.66 -3.03
C PRO A 58 -8.40 -7.33 -4.17
N ARG A 59 -7.81 -8.38 -4.76
CA ARG A 59 -7.10 -8.33 -6.05
C ARG A 59 -7.97 -7.73 -7.14
N GLU A 60 -7.35 -7.08 -8.12
CA GLU A 60 -8.00 -6.53 -9.32
C GLU A 60 -9.03 -5.42 -9.06
N VAL A 61 -9.28 -5.04 -7.81
CA VAL A 61 -10.21 -3.96 -7.45
C VAL A 61 -9.39 -2.71 -7.15
N PRO A 62 -9.61 -1.59 -7.86
CA PRO A 62 -8.98 -0.31 -7.53
C PRO A 62 -9.20 0.08 -6.07
N HIS A 63 -8.13 0.48 -5.39
CA HIS A 63 -8.21 0.96 -4.02
C HIS A 63 -7.20 2.06 -3.72
N ALA A 64 -7.49 2.80 -2.65
CA ALA A 64 -6.64 3.88 -2.14
C ALA A 64 -6.82 3.96 -0.63
N PHE A 65 -5.88 4.61 0.06
CA PHE A 65 -6.08 4.99 1.45
C PHE A 65 -5.45 6.33 1.76
N LYS A 66 -5.97 6.99 2.79
CA LYS A 66 -5.42 8.22 3.32
C LYS A 66 -5.51 8.21 4.84
N ASN A 67 -4.43 8.55 5.53
CA ASN A 67 -4.50 8.93 6.93
C ASN A 67 -5.20 10.30 7.02
N THR A 68 -6.45 10.30 7.45
CA THR A 68 -7.29 11.50 7.59
C THR A 68 -7.18 12.13 8.99
N GLY A 69 -6.44 11.52 9.90
CA GLY A 69 -6.16 12.07 11.22
C GLY A 69 -5.15 13.22 11.20
N ASN A 70 -4.94 13.82 12.38
CA ASN A 70 -4.00 14.93 12.57
C ASN A 70 -2.61 14.48 13.08
N THR A 71 -2.41 13.17 13.26
CA THR A 71 -1.16 12.57 13.75
C THR A 71 -0.67 11.51 12.78
N ILE A 72 0.55 11.00 13.01
CA ILE A 72 1.05 9.82 12.33
C ILE A 72 0.10 8.63 12.58
N GLY A 73 -0.16 7.86 11.53
CA GLY A 73 -0.85 6.57 11.57
C GLY A 73 0.14 5.43 11.38
N LYS A 74 -0.24 4.23 11.83
CA LYS A 74 0.53 3.01 11.65
C LYS A 74 -0.36 1.86 11.25
N THR A 75 0.08 1.07 10.28
CA THR A 75 -0.59 -0.16 9.85
C THR A 75 0.39 -1.31 9.76
N LEU A 76 -0.01 -2.51 10.15
CA LEU A 76 0.64 -3.72 9.68
C LEU A 76 -0.02 -4.12 8.36
N VAL A 77 0.77 -4.24 7.29
CA VAL A 77 0.28 -4.61 5.96
C VAL A 77 0.70 -6.04 5.67
N VAL A 78 -0.23 -6.85 5.17
CA VAL A 78 0.00 -8.23 4.75
C VAL A 78 -0.42 -8.39 3.29
N LEU A 79 0.50 -8.86 2.47
CA LEU A 79 0.30 -9.05 1.02
C LEU A 79 0.44 -10.54 0.68
N VAL A 80 -0.57 -11.09 -0.01
CA VAL A 80 -0.64 -12.52 -0.36
C VAL A 80 -0.93 -12.72 -1.84
N PRO A 81 -0.05 -13.38 -2.62
CA PRO A 81 1.19 -14.05 -2.20
C PRO A 81 2.30 -13.05 -1.84
N GLY A 82 3.42 -13.55 -1.33
CA GLY A 82 4.60 -12.73 -1.04
C GLY A 82 5.36 -12.31 -2.31
N GLY A 83 6.46 -11.56 -2.10
CA GLY A 83 7.31 -11.02 -3.14
C GLY A 83 7.35 -9.49 -3.19
N MET A 84 6.46 -8.81 -2.46
CA MET A 84 6.41 -7.35 -2.43
C MET A 84 7.64 -6.72 -1.76
N GLU A 85 8.35 -7.45 -0.90
CA GLU A 85 9.63 -7.03 -0.34
C GLU A 85 10.66 -6.64 -1.42
N LYS A 86 10.59 -7.28 -2.60
CA LYS A 86 11.50 -7.03 -3.72
C LYS A 86 11.28 -5.68 -4.38
N VAL A 87 10.09 -5.09 -4.25
CA VAL A 87 9.85 -3.70 -4.70
C VAL A 87 10.76 -2.75 -3.93
N PHE A 88 10.84 -2.92 -2.60
CA PHE A 88 11.70 -2.08 -1.76
C PHE A 88 13.18 -2.31 -2.06
N GLU A 89 13.59 -3.56 -2.31
CA GLU A 89 14.96 -3.88 -2.74
C GLU A 89 15.30 -3.16 -4.06
N ASP A 90 14.45 -3.29 -5.08
CA ASP A 90 14.66 -2.67 -6.40
C ASP A 90 14.66 -1.13 -6.32
N ILE A 91 13.79 -0.53 -5.49
CA ILE A 91 13.78 0.93 -5.24
C ILE A 91 15.05 1.36 -4.50
N SER A 92 15.50 0.60 -3.49
CA SER A 92 16.69 0.93 -2.71
C SER A 92 17.99 0.91 -3.53
N ALA A 93 18.01 0.16 -4.63
CA ALA A 93 19.13 0.10 -5.58
C ALA A 93 19.16 1.30 -6.55
N MET A 94 18.15 2.17 -6.55
CA MET A 94 18.15 3.37 -7.36
C MET A 94 19.20 4.39 -6.86
N PRO A 95 19.74 5.25 -7.75
CA PRO A 95 20.65 6.31 -7.34
C PRO A 95 20.06 7.21 -6.25
N PRO A 96 20.88 7.72 -5.32
CA PRO A 96 20.41 8.62 -4.26
C PRO A 96 19.84 9.92 -4.84
N GLY A 97 18.80 10.45 -4.19
CA GLY A 97 18.10 11.66 -4.59
C GLY A 97 16.58 11.48 -4.52
N PRO A 98 15.80 12.50 -4.94
CA PRO A 98 14.36 12.36 -5.07
C PRO A 98 14.01 11.19 -6.00
N PRO A 99 13.05 10.32 -5.64
CA PRO A 99 12.69 9.19 -6.47
C PRO A 99 12.10 9.65 -7.80
N ASP A 100 12.64 9.11 -8.89
CA ASP A 100 12.05 9.22 -10.22
C ASP A 100 10.75 8.40 -10.24
N ILE A 101 9.61 9.09 -10.21
CA ILE A 101 8.29 8.47 -10.14
C ILE A 101 8.03 7.54 -11.33
N GLY A 102 8.54 7.86 -12.52
CA GLY A 102 8.40 6.98 -13.68
C GLY A 102 9.11 5.64 -13.48
N LYS A 103 10.30 5.66 -12.89
CA LYS A 103 11.04 4.44 -12.54
C LYS A 103 10.38 3.67 -11.40
N VAL A 104 9.90 4.35 -10.36
CA VAL A 104 9.17 3.70 -9.25
C VAL A 104 7.91 3.02 -9.78
N ASN A 105 7.16 3.67 -10.67
CA ASN A 105 5.99 3.08 -11.31
C ASN A 105 6.35 1.87 -12.18
N ALA A 106 7.46 1.93 -12.92
CA ALA A 106 7.93 0.79 -13.70
C ALA A 106 8.32 -0.40 -12.81
N ILE A 107 8.98 -0.16 -11.67
CA ILE A 107 9.34 -1.20 -10.70
C ILE A 107 8.07 -1.80 -10.11
N THR A 108 7.17 -1.00 -9.57
CA THR A 108 5.91 -1.49 -8.97
C THR A 108 5.04 -2.27 -9.97
N THR A 109 4.99 -1.83 -11.23
CA THR A 109 4.32 -2.54 -12.33
C THR A 109 4.90 -3.93 -12.59
N LYS A 110 6.24 -4.09 -12.56
CA LYS A 110 6.92 -5.40 -12.69
C LYS A 110 6.43 -6.41 -11.63
N TYR A 111 6.03 -5.93 -10.45
CA TYR A 111 5.53 -6.77 -9.36
C TYR A 111 3.99 -6.88 -9.31
N GLY A 112 3.29 -6.27 -10.27
CA GLY A 112 1.84 -6.37 -10.41
C GLY A 112 1.06 -5.24 -9.71
N VAL A 113 1.70 -4.12 -9.40
CA VAL A 113 1.03 -2.93 -8.86
C VAL A 113 0.91 -1.86 -9.93
N GLU A 114 -0.31 -1.44 -10.23
CA GLU A 114 -0.61 -0.43 -11.24
C GLU A 114 -1.23 0.81 -10.59
N PHE A 115 -0.53 1.95 -10.65
CA PHE A 115 -1.08 3.23 -10.20
C PHE A 115 -1.99 3.83 -11.27
N LEU A 116 -3.18 4.25 -10.85
CA LEU A 116 -4.18 4.84 -11.73
C LEU A 116 -4.00 6.37 -11.80
N PRO A 117 -4.40 7.01 -12.91
CA PRO A 117 -4.42 8.47 -13.01
C PRO A 117 -5.27 9.08 -11.89
N ILE A 118 -4.76 10.14 -11.28
CA ILE A 118 -5.54 10.97 -10.37
C ILE A 118 -6.37 11.91 -11.24
N GLY A 119 -7.70 11.79 -11.16
CA GLY A 119 -8.64 12.69 -11.84
C GLY A 119 -8.76 14.05 -11.19
#